data_AF-A0A7V2WR26-F1
#
_entry.id   AF-A0A7V2WR26-F1
#
_cell.length_a   1.000
_cell.length_b   1.000
_cell.length_c   1.000
_cell.angle_alpha   90.00
_cell.angle_beta   90.00
_cell.angle_gamma   90.00
#
_symmetry.space_group_name_H-M   'P 1'
#
loop_
_entity.id
_entity.type
_entity.pdbx_description
1 polymer ?
#
loop_
_entity_poly.entity_id
_entity_poly.type
_entity_poly.pdbx_seq_one_letter_code
_entity_poly.pdbx_strand_id
1 'polypeptide(L)'
;RTAHRPLVTGAIGYLEAVALAVLLSLSGLLLLYWVQPYAAFISFISLVMYAFIYTPLKQIHRIAIWIGAIPGALPVLIGYVAATGKIDLFAILLFGFQVLWQLPHFWAIAWLWHDEYQKGGYDLLPVKGGKTPLNAFLIFASAVLLFPVLYTFYHFQSVGKEIFVLMMVVTLIFVISGYRLFKFRNEKIAKELMLASIIYLPVIQILLIIQYTN
;
A
#
# COMPACT_ATOMS: atom_id res chain seq x y z
N ARG A 1 -3.69 -14.51 -16.29
CA ARG A 1 -4.37 -14.30 -14.98
C ARG A 1 -5.77 -13.64 -15.08
N THR A 2 -6.04 -12.74 -16.04
CA THR A 2 -7.34 -12.03 -16.12
C THR A 2 -8.40 -12.71 -17.01
N ALA A 3 -8.00 -13.68 -17.85
CA ALA A 3 -8.88 -14.34 -18.82
C ALA A 3 -10.09 -15.06 -18.20
N HIS A 4 -9.96 -15.58 -16.97
CA HIS A 4 -11.02 -16.34 -16.29
C HIS A 4 -11.86 -15.48 -15.33
N ARG A 5 -11.80 -14.14 -15.43
CA ARG A 5 -12.61 -13.28 -14.56
C ARG A 5 -14.08 -13.34 -14.98
N PRO A 6 -15.05 -13.38 -14.04
CA PRO A 6 -16.48 -13.51 -14.35
C PRO A 6 -17.03 -12.52 -15.40
N LEU A 7 -16.57 -11.26 -15.37
CA LEU A 7 -16.90 -10.23 -16.36
C LEU A 7 -16.32 -10.50 -17.76
N VAL A 8 -15.16 -11.16 -17.84
CA VAL A 8 -14.49 -11.50 -19.11
C VAL A 8 -15.11 -12.76 -19.72
N THR A 9 -15.50 -13.72 -18.88
CA THR A 9 -16.14 -14.97 -19.30
C THR A 9 -17.64 -14.85 -19.53
N GLY A 10 -18.24 -13.70 -19.22
CA GLY A 10 -19.68 -13.48 -19.30
C GLY A 10 -20.51 -14.22 -18.24
N ALA A 11 -19.86 -14.71 -17.17
CA ALA A 11 -20.55 -15.40 -16.07
C ALA A 11 -21.43 -14.45 -15.23
N ILE A 12 -21.16 -13.14 -15.32
CA ILE A 12 -22.02 -12.07 -14.79
C ILE A 12 -22.16 -10.98 -15.86
N GLY A 13 -23.35 -10.40 -15.98
CA GLY A 13 -23.61 -9.27 -16.86
C GLY A 13 -22.90 -7.99 -16.39
N TYR A 14 -22.60 -7.08 -17.32
CA TYR A 14 -22.01 -5.78 -16.99
C TYR A 14 -22.90 -4.99 -16.01
N LEU A 15 -24.21 -4.91 -16.27
CA LEU A 15 -25.16 -4.22 -15.42
C LEU A 15 -25.30 -4.88 -14.04
N GLU A 16 -25.25 -6.22 -13.97
CA GLU A 16 -25.26 -6.96 -12.71
C GLU A 16 -24.03 -6.63 -11.86
N ALA A 17 -22.84 -6.58 -12.49
CA ALA A 17 -21.62 -6.22 -11.81
C ALA A 17 -21.64 -4.78 -11.29
N VAL A 18 -22.17 -3.83 -12.08
CA VAL A 18 -22.33 -2.44 -11.66
C VAL A 18 -23.33 -2.33 -10.50
N ALA A 19 -24.49 -2.99 -10.61
CA ALA A 19 -25.49 -3.00 -9.56
C ALA A 19 -24.93 -3.56 -8.25
N LEU A 20 -24.23 -4.71 -8.31
CA LEU A 20 -23.58 -5.31 -7.14
C LEU A 20 -22.53 -4.38 -6.54
N ALA A 21 -21.69 -3.74 -7.36
CA ALA A 21 -20.69 -2.79 -6.89
C ALA A 21 -21.32 -1.60 -6.16
N VAL A 22 -22.40 -1.02 -6.70
CA VAL A 22 -23.13 0.09 -6.08
C VAL A 22 -23.77 -0.36 -4.76
N LEU A 23 -24.45 -1.51 -4.74
CA LEU A 23 -25.11 -2.04 -3.54
C LEU A 23 -24.11 -2.31 -2.40
N LEU A 24 -22.97 -2.94 -2.70
CA LEU A 24 -21.92 -3.19 -1.71
C LEU A 24 -21.27 -1.90 -1.22
N SER A 25 -21.07 -0.93 -2.12
CA SER A 25 -20.48 0.36 -1.76
C SER A 25 -21.40 1.16 -0.83
N LEU A 26 -22.69 1.26 -1.18
CA LEU A 26 -23.68 1.98 -0.38
C LEU A 26 -23.91 1.31 0.97
N SER A 27 -24.04 -0.03 1.00
CA SER A 27 -24.21 -0.75 2.26
C SER A 27 -23.00 -0.60 3.18
N GLY A 28 -21.78 -0.71 2.65
CA GLY A 28 -20.55 -0.48 3.42
C GLY A 28 -20.44 0.95 3.97
N LEU A 29 -20.78 1.96 3.17
CA LEU A 29 -20.78 3.36 3.61
C LEU A 29 -21.85 3.63 4.68
N LEU A 30 -23.05 3.07 4.53
CA LEU A 30 -24.11 3.17 5.52
C LEU A 30 -23.68 2.52 6.84
N LEU A 31 -23.14 1.30 6.80
CA LEU A 31 -22.63 0.62 7.99
C LEU A 31 -21.56 1.46 8.70
N LEU A 32 -20.60 2.01 7.96
CA LEU A 32 -19.59 2.90 8.54
C LEU A 32 -20.20 4.18 9.10
N TYR A 33 -21.23 4.74 8.47
CA TYR A 33 -21.88 5.95 8.95
C TYR A 33 -22.55 5.73 10.32
N TRP A 34 -23.17 4.56 10.51
CA TRP A 34 -23.74 4.16 11.79
C TRP A 34 -22.70 3.95 12.89
N VAL A 35 -21.49 3.51 12.54
CA VAL A 35 -20.38 3.34 13.49
C VAL A 35 -19.70 4.68 13.80
N GLN A 36 -19.29 5.40 12.76
CA GLN A 36 -18.57 6.66 12.86
C GLN A 36 -18.68 7.47 11.54
N PRO A 37 -19.44 8.59 11.53
CA PRO A 37 -19.61 9.42 10.33
C PRO A 37 -18.31 9.91 9.68
N TYR A 38 -17.27 10.24 10.46
CA TYR A 38 -15.98 10.64 9.90
C TYR A 38 -15.29 9.50 9.15
N ALA A 39 -15.38 8.26 9.65
CA ALA A 39 -14.82 7.09 8.98
C ALA A 39 -15.56 6.80 7.67
N ALA A 40 -16.89 6.98 7.65
CA ALA A 40 -17.70 6.84 6.44
C ALA A 40 -17.30 7.87 5.36
N PHE A 41 -17.09 9.13 5.76
CA PHE A 41 -16.67 10.19 4.86
C PHE A 41 -15.29 9.90 4.22
N ILE A 42 -14.30 9.48 5.03
CA ILE A 42 -12.97 9.10 4.53
C ILE A 42 -13.07 7.86 3.62
N SER A 43 -13.93 6.90 3.96
CA SER A 43 -14.18 5.70 3.14
C SER A 43 -14.78 6.05 1.77
N PHE A 44 -15.72 7.01 1.73
CA PHE A 44 -16.25 7.52 0.47
C PHE A 44 -15.15 8.14 -0.41
N ILE A 45 -14.28 8.97 0.18
CA ILE A 45 -13.12 9.52 -0.54
C ILE A 45 -12.22 8.40 -1.07
N SER A 46 -11.90 7.40 -0.23
CA SER A 46 -11.07 6.26 -0.62
C SER A 46 -11.65 5.50 -1.82
N LEU A 47 -12.96 5.25 -1.80
CA LEU A 47 -13.68 4.59 -2.87
C LEU A 47 -13.59 5.37 -4.18
N VAL A 48 -13.86 6.68 -4.13
CA VAL A 48 -13.80 7.55 -5.31
C VAL A 48 -12.39 7.58 -5.88
N MET A 49 -11.39 7.78 -5.02
CA MET A 49 -9.98 7.77 -5.42
C MET A 49 -9.56 6.46 -6.05
N TYR A 50 -9.95 5.32 -5.49
CA TYR A 50 -9.58 4.01 -6.01
C TYR A 50 -10.23 3.72 -7.37
N ALA A 51 -11.55 3.90 -7.45
CA ALA A 51 -12.34 3.50 -8.61
C ALA A 51 -12.18 4.46 -9.79
N PHE A 52 -12.17 5.77 -9.54
CA PHE A 52 -12.25 6.78 -10.61
C PHE A 52 -10.96 7.55 -10.85
N ILE A 53 -10.00 7.51 -9.92
CA ILE A 53 -8.70 8.19 -10.11
C ILE A 53 -7.60 7.17 -10.38
N TYR A 54 -7.30 6.29 -9.42
CA TYR A 54 -6.22 5.33 -9.52
C TYR A 54 -6.41 4.31 -10.65
N THR A 55 -7.61 3.69 -10.73
CA THR A 55 -7.88 2.62 -11.69
C THR A 55 -7.71 3.03 -13.16
N PRO A 56 -8.21 4.20 -13.63
CA PRO A 56 -7.88 4.67 -14.98
C PRO A 56 -6.43 5.15 -15.08
N LEU A 57 -5.91 5.85 -14.08
CA LEU A 57 -4.56 6.43 -14.13
C LEU A 57 -3.46 5.37 -14.30
N LYS A 58 -3.63 4.18 -13.70
CA LYS A 58 -2.65 3.09 -13.81
C LYS A 58 -2.48 2.56 -15.23
N GLN A 59 -3.45 2.79 -16.11
CA GLN A 59 -3.38 2.41 -17.52
C GLN A 59 -2.57 3.42 -18.35
N ILE A 60 -2.37 4.63 -17.82
CA ILE A 60 -1.85 5.77 -18.58
C ILE A 60 -0.47 6.18 -18.07
N HIS A 61 -0.28 6.25 -16.75
CA HIS A 61 0.90 6.88 -16.17
C HIS A 61 1.46 6.15 -14.94
N ARG A 62 2.78 6.04 -14.86
CA ARG A 62 3.53 5.42 -13.76
C ARG A 62 3.27 6.05 -12.39
N ILE A 63 2.85 7.32 -12.36
CA ILE A 63 2.48 8.04 -11.13
C ILE A 63 1.29 7.39 -10.42
N ALA A 64 0.55 6.51 -11.10
CA ALA A 64 -0.52 5.74 -10.51
C ALA A 64 -0.11 4.93 -9.29
N ILE A 65 1.16 4.51 -9.16
CA ILE A 65 1.59 3.84 -7.92
C ILE A 65 1.56 4.79 -6.72
N TRP A 66 2.03 6.03 -6.90
CA TRP A 66 1.97 7.05 -5.85
C TRP A 66 0.52 7.40 -5.50
N ILE A 67 -0.30 7.65 -6.52
CA ILE A 67 -1.72 7.98 -6.31
C ILE A 67 -2.48 6.79 -5.74
N GLY A 68 -2.16 5.57 -6.13
CA GLY A 68 -2.78 4.33 -5.65
C GLY A 68 -2.37 3.95 -4.23
N ALA A 69 -1.20 4.39 -3.78
CA ALA A 69 -0.78 4.18 -2.39
C ALA A 69 -1.68 4.95 -1.40
N ILE A 70 -2.27 6.08 -1.81
CA ILE A 70 -3.19 6.84 -0.95
C ILE A 70 -4.45 6.03 -0.58
N PRO A 71 -5.32 5.61 -1.53
CA PRO A 71 -6.48 4.80 -1.20
C PRO A 71 -6.08 3.41 -0.68
N GLY A 72 -4.88 2.92 -0.99
CA GLY A 72 -4.33 1.70 -0.41
C GLY A 72 -4.00 1.82 1.09
N ALA A 73 -3.65 3.01 1.57
CA ALA A 73 -3.31 3.29 2.96
C ALA A 73 -4.52 3.70 3.81
N LEU A 74 -5.56 4.27 3.18
CA LEU A 74 -6.76 4.74 3.86
C LEU A 74 -7.49 3.68 4.70
N PRO A 75 -7.56 2.37 4.36
CA PRO A 75 -8.23 1.38 5.20
C PRO A 75 -7.74 1.34 6.65
N VAL A 76 -6.43 1.50 6.87
CA VAL A 76 -5.85 1.50 8.23
C VAL A 76 -6.26 2.77 8.98
N LEU A 77 -6.25 3.92 8.30
CA LEU A 77 -6.73 5.19 8.86
C LEU A 77 -8.23 5.13 9.18
N ILE A 78 -9.05 4.60 8.27
CA ILE A 78 -10.49 4.42 8.45
C ILE A 78 -10.77 3.54 9.67
N GLY A 79 -10.03 2.42 9.83
CA GLY A 79 -10.14 1.56 11.00
C GLY A 79 -9.82 2.29 12.31
N TYR A 80 -8.74 3.07 12.33
CA TYR A 80 -8.39 3.90 13.49
C TYR A 80 -9.49 4.90 13.83
N VAL A 81 -9.93 5.70 12.84
CA VAL A 81 -10.98 6.71 13.03
C VAL A 81 -12.29 6.08 13.45
N ALA A 82 -12.64 4.90 12.91
CA ALA A 82 -13.85 4.18 13.31
C ALA A 82 -13.82 3.77 14.79
N ALA A 83 -12.64 3.36 15.31
CA ALA A 83 -12.48 2.96 16.70
C ALA A 83 -12.36 4.14 17.68
N THR A 84 -11.72 5.24 17.28
CA THR A 84 -11.39 6.35 18.19
C THR A 84 -12.25 7.60 18.00
N GLY A 85 -12.89 7.75 16.84
CA GLY A 85 -13.60 8.96 16.42
C GLY A 85 -12.68 10.16 16.14
N LYS A 86 -11.36 9.97 16.04
CA LYS A 86 -10.38 11.06 15.93
C LYS A 86 -9.42 10.87 14.75
N ILE A 87 -9.03 11.99 14.14
CA ILE A 87 -7.91 12.10 13.22
C ILE A 87 -6.82 12.88 13.94
N ASP A 88 -6.01 12.19 14.74
CA ASP A 88 -4.91 12.78 15.47
C ASP A 88 -3.57 12.54 14.77
N LEU A 89 -2.49 13.00 15.41
CA LEU A 89 -1.15 12.85 14.85
C LEU A 89 -0.79 11.37 14.61
N PHE A 90 -1.16 10.48 15.52
CA PHE A 90 -0.88 9.05 15.36
C PHE A 90 -1.57 8.47 14.13
N ALA A 91 -2.83 8.84 13.90
CA ALA A 91 -3.59 8.45 12.71
C ALA A 91 -2.88 8.89 11.41
N ILE A 92 -2.38 10.13 11.38
CA ILE A 92 -1.66 10.70 10.23
C ILE A 92 -0.31 9.99 10.01
N LEU A 93 0.44 9.72 11.08
CA LEU A 93 1.71 8.99 11.00
C LEU A 93 1.49 7.55 10.50
N LEU A 94 0.45 6.88 11.00
CA LEU A 94 0.07 5.53 10.57
C LEU A 94 -0.31 5.51 9.09
N PHE A 95 -1.11 6.48 8.63
CA PHE A 95 -1.43 6.66 7.22
C PHE A 95 -0.18 6.90 6.37
N GLY A 96 0.70 7.83 6.77
CA GLY A 96 1.93 8.13 6.04
C GLY A 96 2.88 6.93 5.93
N PHE A 97 3.01 6.16 7.01
CA PHE A 97 3.75 4.89 7.01
C PHE A 97 3.18 3.89 6.01
N GLN A 98 1.86 3.71 5.97
CA GLN A 98 1.20 2.80 5.01
C GLN A 98 1.46 3.22 3.56
N VAL A 99 1.34 4.51 3.25
CA VAL A 99 1.62 5.04 1.90
C VAL A 99 3.06 4.73 1.47
N LEU A 100 4.03 5.01 2.35
CA LEU A 100 5.44 4.85 2.01
C LEU A 100 5.87 3.39 1.93
N TRP A 101 5.35 2.53 2.80
CA TRP A 101 5.65 1.09 2.77
C TRP A 101 5.18 0.42 1.47
N GLN A 102 4.08 0.90 0.89
CA GLN A 102 3.53 0.36 -0.35
C GLN A 102 4.45 0.55 -1.56
N LEU A 103 5.30 1.58 -1.58
CA LEU A 103 6.17 1.88 -2.72
C LEU A 103 7.16 0.75 -3.04
N PRO A 104 8.04 0.31 -2.11
CA PRO A 104 8.95 -0.79 -2.40
C PRO A 104 8.21 -2.09 -2.69
N HIS A 105 7.04 -2.32 -2.09
CA HIS A 105 6.21 -3.49 -2.36
C HIS A 105 5.65 -3.50 -3.79
N PHE A 106 4.94 -2.44 -4.19
CA PHE A 106 4.32 -2.36 -5.51
C PHE A 106 5.35 -2.28 -6.63
N TRP A 107 6.49 -1.62 -6.40
CA TRP A 107 7.55 -1.63 -7.39
C TRP A 107 8.29 -2.95 -7.47
N ALA A 108 8.38 -3.74 -6.39
CA ALA A 108 8.87 -5.12 -6.48
C ALA A 108 7.94 -5.98 -7.36
N ILE A 109 6.62 -5.80 -7.23
CA ILE A 109 5.63 -6.43 -8.11
C ILE A 109 5.78 -5.95 -9.56
N ALA A 110 5.94 -4.63 -9.78
CA ALA A 110 6.17 -4.05 -11.09
C ALA A 110 7.44 -4.54 -11.75
N TRP A 111 8.49 -4.79 -10.97
CA TRP A 111 9.71 -5.42 -11.43
C TRP A 111 9.49 -6.89 -11.82
N LEU A 112 8.82 -7.66 -10.95
CA LEU A 112 8.58 -9.09 -11.16
C LEU A 112 7.74 -9.36 -12.42
N TRP A 113 6.70 -8.55 -12.66
CA TRP A 113 5.74 -8.73 -13.76
C TRP A 113 5.93 -7.73 -14.89
N HIS A 114 7.13 -7.15 -15.02
CA HIS A 114 7.39 -6.07 -15.97
C HIS A 114 7.02 -6.46 -17.40
N ASP A 115 7.42 -7.66 -17.84
CA ASP A 115 7.29 -8.09 -19.23
C ASP A 115 5.82 -8.36 -19.59
N GLU A 116 5.04 -8.90 -18.65
CA GLU A 116 3.59 -9.07 -18.76
C GLU A 116 2.87 -7.73 -18.74
N TYR A 117 3.32 -6.77 -17.92
CA TYR A 117 2.76 -5.43 -17.91
C TYR A 117 3.02 -4.72 -19.24
N GLN A 118 4.22 -4.83 -19.81
CA GLN A 118 4.53 -4.28 -21.13
C GLN A 118 3.62 -4.86 -22.23
N LYS A 119 3.35 -6.18 -22.21
CA LYS A 119 2.38 -6.80 -23.15
C LYS A 119 0.97 -6.22 -23.02
N GLY A 120 0.58 -5.75 -21.85
CA GLY A 120 -0.70 -5.08 -21.61
C GLY A 120 -0.67 -3.56 -21.80
N GLY A 121 0.45 -2.98 -22.23
CA GLY A 121 0.62 -1.53 -22.39
C GLY A 121 0.88 -0.77 -21.08
N TYR A 122 1.22 -1.46 -19.99
CA TYR A 122 1.46 -0.87 -18.68
C TYR A 122 2.95 -0.66 -18.41
N ASP A 123 3.32 0.53 -17.94
CA ASP A 123 4.64 0.83 -17.37
C ASP A 123 4.49 1.38 -15.96
N LEU A 124 4.83 0.53 -14.99
CA LEU A 124 4.61 0.76 -13.56
C LEU A 124 5.94 0.86 -12.78
N LEU A 125 7.08 0.90 -13.46
CA LEU A 125 8.35 1.12 -12.76
C LEU A 125 8.53 2.61 -12.40
N PRO A 126 9.38 2.94 -11.40
CA PRO A 126 9.57 4.32 -10.94
C PRO A 126 9.86 5.31 -12.07
N VAL A 127 10.73 4.94 -13.01
CA VAL A 127 11.11 5.73 -14.18
C VAL A 127 11.13 4.88 -15.47
N LYS A 128 11.12 5.56 -16.62
CA LYS A 128 11.21 4.93 -17.94
C LYS A 128 12.48 4.07 -18.07
N GLY A 129 12.42 3.04 -18.90
CA GLY A 129 13.58 2.23 -19.29
C GLY A 129 13.61 0.79 -18.76
N GLY A 130 12.57 0.34 -18.06
CA GLY A 130 12.47 -1.05 -17.62
C GLY A 130 13.34 -1.39 -16.41
N LYS A 131 13.81 -2.65 -16.31
CA LYS A 131 14.58 -3.21 -15.19
C LYS A 131 16.02 -2.63 -15.08
N THR A 132 16.15 -1.31 -14.89
CA THR A 132 17.44 -0.58 -14.89
C THR A 132 18.06 -0.45 -13.49
N PRO A 133 19.38 -0.13 -13.38
CA PRO A 133 20.00 0.18 -12.10
C PRO A 133 19.33 1.35 -11.36
N LEU A 134 18.88 2.37 -12.10
CA LEU A 134 18.18 3.52 -11.53
C LEU A 134 16.84 3.11 -10.92
N ASN A 135 16.04 2.29 -11.62
CA ASN A 135 14.79 1.77 -11.05
C ASN A 135 15.06 0.90 -9.82
N ALA A 136 16.08 0.04 -9.85
CA ALA A 136 16.42 -0.80 -8.70
C ALA A 136 16.88 0.04 -7.49
N PHE A 137 17.63 1.12 -7.74
CA PHE A 137 18.03 2.09 -6.71
C PHE A 137 16.83 2.81 -6.11
N LEU A 138 15.89 3.29 -6.92
CA LEU A 138 14.69 3.99 -6.44
C LEU A 138 13.81 3.08 -5.57
N ILE A 139 13.69 1.80 -5.92
CA ILE A 139 13.00 0.80 -5.10
C ILE A 139 13.71 0.64 -3.76
N PHE A 140 15.02 0.44 -3.77
CA PHE A 140 15.80 0.35 -2.54
C PHE A 140 15.70 1.63 -1.69
N ALA A 141 15.86 2.81 -2.29
CA ALA A 141 15.77 4.09 -1.62
C ALA A 141 14.39 4.30 -0.97
N SER A 142 13.30 3.86 -1.63
CA SER A 142 11.96 3.93 -1.04
C SER A 142 11.78 3.06 0.21
N ALA A 143 12.48 1.91 0.28
CA ALA A 143 12.51 1.12 1.52
C ALA A 143 13.32 1.82 2.63
N VAL A 144 14.42 2.49 2.28
CA VAL A 144 15.24 3.27 3.23
C VAL A 144 14.45 4.43 3.84
N LEU A 145 13.54 5.05 3.07
CA LEU A 145 12.67 6.13 3.56
C LEU A 145 11.72 5.70 4.70
N LEU A 146 11.59 4.41 5.00
CA LEU A 146 10.82 3.97 6.16
C LEU A 146 11.50 4.31 7.49
N PHE A 147 12.83 4.38 7.54
CA PHE A 147 13.55 4.75 8.78
C PHE A 147 13.14 6.11 9.36
N PRO A 148 13.18 7.23 8.61
CA PRO A 148 12.76 8.52 9.15
C PRO A 148 11.28 8.52 9.55
N VAL A 149 10.42 7.78 8.85
CA VAL A 149 9.01 7.64 9.23
C VAL A 149 8.88 6.95 10.58
N LEU A 150 9.57 5.84 10.80
CA LEU A 150 9.56 5.14 12.09
C LEU A 150 10.14 6.00 13.22
N TYR A 151 11.14 6.81 12.92
CA TYR A 151 11.67 7.78 13.87
C TYR A 151 10.61 8.79 14.32
N THR A 152 9.68 9.21 13.46
CA THR A 152 8.60 10.13 13.88
C THR A 152 7.71 9.54 14.97
N PHE A 153 7.39 8.24 14.91
CA PHE A 153 6.62 7.58 15.98
C PHE A 153 7.34 7.65 17.33
N TYR A 154 8.66 7.48 17.34
CA TYR A 154 9.45 7.60 18.57
C TYR A 154 9.58 9.06 19.03
N HIS A 155 9.85 9.98 18.10
CA HIS A 155 10.02 11.40 18.39
C HIS A 155 8.77 12.02 19.03
N PHE A 156 7.59 11.68 18.51
CA PHE A 156 6.30 12.12 19.06
C PHE A 156 5.80 11.22 20.20
N GLN A 157 6.68 10.40 20.79
CA GLN A 157 6.39 9.55 21.95
C GLN A 157 5.19 8.61 21.76
N SER A 158 4.86 8.29 20.51
CA SER A 158 3.84 7.29 20.17
C SER A 158 4.33 5.86 20.39
N VAL A 159 5.66 5.67 20.44
CA VAL A 159 6.28 4.40 20.80
C VAL A 159 7.42 4.56 21.79
N GLY A 160 7.53 3.60 22.71
CA GLY A 160 8.65 3.48 23.64
C GLY A 160 9.93 3.06 22.94
N LYS A 161 11.06 3.28 23.62
CA LYS A 161 12.41 3.00 23.08
C LYS A 161 12.58 1.54 22.65
N GLU A 162 12.05 0.59 23.42
CA GLU A 162 12.18 -0.85 23.14
C GLU A 162 11.48 -1.23 21.83
N ILE A 163 10.22 -0.83 21.69
CA ILE A 163 9.44 -1.06 20.46
C ILE A 163 10.07 -0.35 19.27
N PHE A 164 10.54 0.89 19.45
CA PHE A 164 11.26 1.62 18.40
C PHE A 164 12.50 0.85 17.91
N VAL A 165 13.35 0.37 18.82
CA VAL A 165 14.54 -0.41 18.43
C VAL A 165 14.15 -1.67 17.65
N LEU A 166 13.11 -2.38 18.08
CA LEU A 166 12.63 -3.58 17.39
C LEU A 166 12.10 -3.25 15.98
N MET A 167 11.32 -2.17 15.83
CA MET A 167 10.84 -1.70 14.53
C MET A 167 12.01 -1.33 13.60
N MET A 168 13.08 -0.71 14.12
CA MET A 168 14.28 -0.39 13.35
C MET A 168 15.01 -1.65 12.86
N VAL A 169 15.15 -2.67 13.71
CA VAL A 169 15.77 -3.96 13.34
C VAL A 169 14.95 -4.67 12.26
N VAL A 170 13.63 -4.76 12.44
CA VAL A 170 12.72 -5.36 11.45
C VAL A 170 12.79 -4.60 10.10
N THR A 171 12.89 -3.27 10.15
CA THR A 171 13.05 -2.42 8.95
C THR A 171 14.39 -2.62 8.28
N LEU A 172 15.47 -2.79 9.03
CA LEU A 172 16.77 -3.10 8.46
C LEU A 172 16.74 -4.40 7.66
N ILE A 173 16.10 -5.45 8.16
CA ILE A 173 15.94 -6.73 7.45
C ILE A 173 15.17 -6.53 6.13
N PHE A 174 14.11 -5.74 6.15
CA PHE A 174 13.35 -5.41 4.95
C PHE A 174 14.19 -4.59 3.95
N VAL A 175 14.92 -3.58 4.41
CA VAL A 175 15.81 -2.73 3.60
C VAL A 175 16.94 -3.56 2.97
N ILE A 176 17.51 -4.53 3.68
CA ILE A 176 18.49 -5.47 3.12
C ILE A 176 17.92 -6.23 1.92
N SER A 177 16.65 -6.61 1.96
CA SER A 177 15.98 -7.25 0.81
C SER A 177 15.88 -6.29 -0.38
N GLY A 178 15.62 -5.00 -0.13
CA GLY A 178 15.65 -3.95 -1.15
C GLY A 178 17.03 -3.74 -1.76
N TYR A 179 18.06 -3.73 -0.92
CA TYR A 179 19.45 -3.64 -1.36
C TYR A 179 19.88 -4.83 -2.23
N ARG A 180 19.42 -6.04 -1.88
CA ARG A 180 19.66 -7.24 -2.70
C ARG A 180 19.05 -7.06 -4.10
N LEU A 181 17.85 -6.49 -4.23
CA LEU A 181 17.27 -6.21 -5.54
C LEU A 181 18.12 -5.20 -6.31
N PHE A 182 18.58 -4.14 -5.66
CA PHE A 182 19.49 -3.15 -6.26
C PHE A 182 20.78 -3.80 -6.79
N LYS A 183 21.39 -4.72 -6.03
CA LYS A 183 22.63 -5.40 -6.41
C LYS A 183 22.42 -6.40 -7.55
N PHE A 184 21.47 -7.33 -7.39
CA PHE A 184 21.32 -8.50 -8.25
C PHE A 184 20.33 -8.33 -9.41
N ARG A 185 19.34 -7.44 -9.29
CA ARG A 185 18.43 -7.01 -10.37
C ARG A 185 17.71 -8.15 -11.11
N ASN A 186 17.37 -9.24 -10.42
CA ASN A 186 16.63 -10.36 -11.00
C ASN A 186 15.27 -10.59 -10.33
N GLU A 187 14.41 -11.33 -11.01
CA GLU A 187 13.02 -11.58 -10.61
C GLU A 187 12.89 -12.39 -9.32
N LYS A 188 13.80 -13.34 -9.08
CA LYS A 188 13.83 -14.10 -7.83
C LYS A 188 13.97 -13.16 -6.64
N ILE A 189 14.91 -12.22 -6.72
CA ILE A 189 15.14 -11.24 -5.64
C ILE A 189 13.98 -10.24 -5.54
N ALA A 190 13.36 -9.85 -6.65
CA ALA A 190 12.15 -9.01 -6.62
C ALA A 190 10.98 -9.72 -5.90
N LYS A 191 10.80 -11.02 -6.15
CA LYS A 191 9.82 -11.85 -5.44
C LYS A 191 10.14 -11.97 -3.95
N GLU A 192 11.40 -12.14 -3.58
CA GLU A 192 11.83 -12.15 -2.18
C GLU A 192 11.53 -10.81 -1.49
N LEU A 193 11.81 -9.67 -2.15
CA LEU A 193 11.46 -8.34 -1.62
C LEU A 193 9.95 -8.18 -1.44
N MET A 194 9.15 -8.62 -2.42
CA MET A 194 7.69 -8.59 -2.34
C MET A 194 7.17 -9.42 -1.15
N LEU A 195 7.70 -10.62 -0.93
CA LEU A 195 7.30 -11.46 0.20
C LEU A 195 7.78 -10.89 1.54
N ALA A 196 9.01 -10.36 1.59
CA ALA A 196 9.55 -9.70 2.77
C ALA A 196 8.68 -8.51 3.17
N SER A 197 8.18 -7.72 2.21
CA SER A 197 7.30 -6.60 2.54
C SER A 197 5.95 -7.06 3.11
N ILE A 198 5.37 -8.16 2.60
CA ILE A 198 4.12 -8.74 3.09
C ILE A 198 4.25 -9.18 4.54
N ILE A 199 5.40 -9.71 4.94
CA ILE A 199 5.69 -10.11 6.33
C ILE A 199 6.01 -8.87 7.19
N TYR A 200 6.78 -7.92 6.64
CA TYR A 200 7.18 -6.71 7.35
C TYR A 200 5.99 -5.89 7.86
N LEU A 201 4.98 -5.68 7.02
CA LEU A 201 3.83 -4.83 7.37
C LEU A 201 3.09 -5.29 8.64
N PRO A 202 2.58 -6.55 8.73
CA PRO A 202 1.87 -7.01 9.91
C PRO A 202 2.78 -7.04 11.13
N VAL A 203 4.09 -7.33 10.99
CA VAL A 203 5.02 -7.28 12.12
C VAL A 203 5.09 -5.87 12.69
N ILE A 204 5.30 -4.83 11.87
CA ILE A 204 5.33 -3.44 12.34
C ILE A 204 3.98 -3.03 12.95
N GLN A 205 2.85 -3.41 12.33
CA GLN A 205 1.52 -3.10 12.85
C GLN A 205 1.27 -3.78 14.21
N ILE A 206 1.68 -5.03 14.40
CA ILE A 206 1.57 -5.74 15.68
C ILE A 206 2.41 -5.03 16.75
N LEU A 207 3.63 -4.60 16.43
CA LEU A 207 4.47 -3.85 17.36
C LEU A 207 3.83 -2.52 17.79
N LEU A 208 3.19 -1.81 16.86
CA LEU A 208 2.44 -0.60 17.16
C LEU A 208 1.22 -0.88 18.04
N ILE A 209 0.50 -1.99 17.80
CA ILE A 209 -0.64 -2.41 18.62
C ILE A 209 -0.18 -2.75 20.04
N ILE A 210 0.89 -3.54 20.20
CA ILE A 210 1.45 -3.92 21.51
C ILE A 210 1.79 -2.68 22.33
N GLN A 211 2.39 -1.67 21.69
CA GLN A 211 2.67 -0.40 22.34
C GLN A 211 1.40 0.36 22.73
N TYR A 212 0.38 0.37 21.87
CA TYR A 212 -0.86 1.10 22.14
C TYR A 212 -1.67 0.47 23.29
N THR A 213 -1.47 -0.83 23.56
CA THR A 213 -2.14 -1.56 24.65
C THR A 213 -1.41 -1.52 25.99
N ASN A 214 -0.16 -1.04 26.03
CA ASN A 214 0.68 -0.96 27.24
C ASN A 214 0.87 0.50 27.67
#